data_AF-A0A149TGY5-F1
#
_entry.id   AF-A0A149TGY5-F1
#
_cell.length_a   1.000
_cell.length_b   1.000
_cell.length_c   1.000
_cell.angle_alpha   90.00
_cell.angle_beta   90.00
_cell.angle_gamma   90.00
#
_symmetry.space_group_name_H-M   'P 1'
#
loop_
_entity.id
_entity.type
_entity.pdbx_description
1 polymer ?
#
loop_
_entity_poly.entity_id
_entity_poly.type
_entity_poly.pdbx_seq_one_letter_code
_entity_poly.pdbx_strand_id
1 'polypeptide(L)'
;MDLVQETDRETEAQMLHPSPSGGRASVLCVHLLALAAAEGGGEAALLVRDTQGVRVLGGGGSAIAAEGAACLMDGQSLGVCTVCLLSVRSGAVEVWLCVRQNAPALEHVRALCALQVDDLLREHAAPPTPEEHATLEHATVERMQLRMQRVADTADVAFYRCDFAMRMVTGDARFAGLWGLAPERLAVGVPIDELLEFLHPDDRFIYDDSIEDELRDEGGYELRFRILVPSRFSYQSAHPSAAEHAPQDTPMLRHVLLRGWREDESRPDGRRSVGLAMDVSAASLTAEALRSSESFTRLLLSSLPDCIHILDCDGCIRFVNEGGVRSMEMDSPIIMHGLPWVDLWRGQPRRRAALAVQSALEGETARFQGYAMTMKGARRF
;
A
#
# COMPACT_ATOMS: atom_id res chain seq x y z
N MET A 1 -51.97 69.88 -11.17
CA MET A 1 -50.86 69.49 -10.29
C MET A 1 -50.10 68.38 -10.99
N ASP A 2 -49.60 68.67 -12.19
CA ASP A 2 -48.37 69.43 -12.50
C ASP A 2 -47.20 68.43 -12.58
N LEU A 3 -46.78 68.05 -13.80
CA LEU A 3 -45.65 68.65 -14.53
C LEU A 3 -44.35 68.49 -13.70
N VAL A 4 -43.34 67.76 -14.16
CA VAL A 4 -42.46 68.11 -15.30
C VAL A 4 -41.66 66.87 -15.75
N GLN A 5 -41.50 66.72 -17.07
CA GLN A 5 -40.51 65.86 -17.73
C GLN A 5 -39.11 66.48 -17.60
N GLU A 6 -38.04 65.70 -17.47
CA GLU A 6 -36.94 65.74 -18.46
C GLU A 6 -35.85 64.69 -18.18
N THR A 7 -35.44 64.09 -19.29
CA THR A 7 -34.25 63.30 -19.59
C THR A 7 -32.95 63.92 -19.08
N ASP A 8 -32.00 63.08 -18.62
CA ASP A 8 -30.67 63.08 -19.24
C ASP A 8 -29.87 61.80 -18.97
N ARG A 9 -29.16 61.36 -20.02
CA ARG A 9 -28.10 60.35 -19.99
C ARG A 9 -26.88 60.95 -19.26
N GLU A 10 -26.10 60.10 -18.60
CA GLU A 10 -24.65 59.91 -18.86
C GLU A 10 -23.88 59.43 -17.62
N THR A 11 -22.95 58.50 -17.91
CA THR A 11 -21.72 58.19 -17.16
C THR A 11 -21.82 57.19 -16.01
N GLU A 12 -21.66 55.91 -16.37
CA GLU A 12 -20.94 54.94 -15.55
C GLU A 12 -19.55 55.49 -15.20
N ALA A 13 -19.37 55.91 -13.95
CA ALA A 13 -18.06 56.08 -13.35
C ALA A 13 -17.93 55.04 -12.23
N GLN A 14 -17.13 54.02 -12.51
CA GLN A 14 -16.59 53.09 -11.53
C GLN A 14 -15.98 53.88 -10.35
N MET A 15 -16.55 53.71 -9.16
CA MET A 15 -15.82 53.96 -7.92
C MET A 15 -15.73 52.64 -7.15
N LEU A 16 -14.51 52.13 -7.13
CA LEU A 16 -14.04 50.95 -6.40
C LEU A 16 -14.60 50.92 -4.98
N HIS A 17 -15.33 49.85 -4.66
CA HIS A 17 -15.40 49.38 -3.28
C HIS A 17 -14.01 48.89 -2.85
N PRO A 18 -13.52 49.21 -1.64
CA PRO A 18 -12.31 48.60 -1.12
C PRO A 18 -12.57 47.11 -0.87
N SER A 19 -11.93 46.24 -1.65
CA SER A 19 -11.94 44.80 -1.42
C SER A 19 -11.37 44.48 -0.02
N PRO A 20 -12.05 43.68 0.81
CA PRO A 20 -11.53 43.23 2.09
C PRO A 20 -10.64 42.00 1.86
N SER A 21 -9.53 42.16 1.13
CA SER A 21 -8.49 41.12 1.04
C SER A 21 -7.40 41.40 2.09
N GLY A 22 -7.81 41.50 3.35
CA GLY A 22 -6.91 41.36 4.49
C GLY A 22 -6.66 39.88 4.73
N GLY A 23 -5.92 39.22 3.83
CA GLY A 23 -5.41 37.88 4.10
C GLY A 23 -4.64 37.93 5.41
N ARG A 24 -5.03 37.11 6.39
CA ARG A 24 -4.28 36.97 7.64
C ARG A 24 -2.88 36.51 7.24
N ALA A 25 -1.90 37.41 7.29
CA ALA A 25 -0.51 37.05 7.14
C ALA A 25 -0.22 35.88 8.09
N SER A 26 0.43 34.83 7.60
CA SER A 26 0.90 33.71 8.42
C SER A 26 1.53 34.26 9.71
N VAL A 27 1.19 33.67 10.86
CA VAL A 27 1.71 34.07 12.18
C VAL A 27 3.23 34.19 12.15
N LEU A 28 3.88 33.37 11.33
CA LEU A 28 5.32 33.33 11.12
C LEU A 28 5.83 34.57 10.35
N CYS A 29 5.11 35.03 9.33
CA CYS A 29 5.39 36.27 8.61
C CYS A 29 5.33 37.49 9.54
N VAL A 30 4.33 37.53 10.42
CA VAL A 30 4.16 38.63 11.39
C VAL A 30 5.34 38.70 12.37
N HIS A 31 5.83 37.57 12.87
CA HIS A 31 6.99 37.54 13.78
C HIS A 31 8.28 37.95 13.09
N LEU A 32 8.52 37.50 11.84
CA LEU A 32 9.70 37.88 11.07
C LEU A 32 9.72 39.38 10.76
N LEU A 33 8.57 39.96 10.42
CA LEU A 33 8.45 41.40 10.18
C LEU A 33 8.59 42.21 11.47
N ALA A 34 8.08 41.72 12.61
CA ALA A 34 8.29 42.38 13.90
C ALA A 34 9.78 42.41 14.29
N LEU A 35 10.51 41.30 14.06
CA LEU A 35 11.95 41.22 14.29
C LEU A 35 12.72 42.15 13.33
N ALA A 36 12.36 42.15 12.05
CA ALA A 36 12.93 43.06 11.06
C ALA A 36 12.65 44.53 11.40
N ALA A 37 11.48 44.85 11.92
CA ALA A 37 11.12 46.21 12.32
C ALA A 37 11.92 46.65 13.55
N ALA A 38 12.11 45.78 14.54
CA ALA A 38 12.92 46.08 15.73
C ALA A 38 14.37 46.42 15.38
N GLU A 39 14.97 45.64 14.49
CA GLU A 39 16.37 45.81 14.07
C GLU A 39 16.54 46.85 12.94
N GLY A 40 15.49 47.07 12.16
CA GLY A 40 15.50 47.84 10.91
C GLY A 40 14.90 49.24 11.01
N GLY A 41 14.68 49.77 12.22
CA GLY A 41 14.27 51.16 12.43
C GLY A 41 12.76 51.41 12.47
N GLY A 42 11.98 50.44 12.95
CA GLY A 42 10.59 50.61 13.42
C GLY A 42 9.51 50.00 12.52
N GLU A 43 9.74 49.92 11.21
CA GLU A 43 8.81 49.28 10.26
C GLU A 43 9.56 48.29 9.38
N ALA A 44 8.88 47.22 8.98
CA ALA A 44 9.38 46.27 7.99
C ALA A 44 8.26 45.78 7.06
N ALA A 45 8.60 45.52 5.79
CA ALA A 45 7.70 44.94 4.81
C ALA A 45 8.43 43.89 3.95
N LEU A 46 7.70 42.89 3.47
CA LEU A 46 8.21 41.90 2.54
C LEU A 46 7.54 42.09 1.18
N LEU A 47 8.34 42.28 0.14
CA LEU A 47 7.90 42.60 -1.20
C LEU A 47 8.30 41.48 -2.16
N VAL A 48 7.42 41.15 -3.11
CA VAL A 48 7.72 40.24 -4.22
C VAL A 48 7.67 41.01 -5.52
N ARG A 49 8.63 40.75 -6.41
CA ARG A 49 8.65 41.23 -7.79
C ARG A 49 8.69 40.04 -8.74
N ASP A 50 7.71 39.96 -9.61
CA ASP A 50 7.64 38.95 -10.67
C ASP A 50 7.21 39.59 -12.00
N THR A 51 6.86 38.76 -12.98
CA THR A 51 6.39 39.20 -14.31
C THR A 51 5.06 39.95 -14.27
N GLN A 52 4.30 39.85 -13.18
CA GLN A 52 3.01 40.53 -12.98
C GLN A 52 3.15 41.86 -12.22
N GLY A 53 4.37 42.21 -11.76
CA GLY A 53 4.67 43.47 -11.09
C GLY A 53 5.18 43.28 -9.67
N VAL A 54 5.01 44.32 -8.84
CA VAL A 54 5.44 44.31 -7.43
C VAL A 54 4.22 44.16 -6.52
N ARG A 55 4.26 43.18 -5.61
CA ARG A 55 3.20 42.95 -4.61
C ARG A 55 3.79 42.89 -3.21
N VAL A 56 2.97 43.18 -2.21
CA VAL A 56 3.34 43.08 -0.79
C VAL A 56 2.94 41.71 -0.26
N LEU A 57 3.91 40.90 0.18
CA LEU A 57 3.68 39.61 0.84
C LEU A 57 3.39 39.76 2.34
N GLY A 58 3.84 40.86 2.96
CA GLY A 58 3.57 41.14 4.36
C GLY A 58 3.96 42.57 4.76
N GLY A 59 3.30 43.12 5.78
CA GLY A 59 3.55 44.49 6.24
C GLY A 59 2.85 45.57 5.41
N GLY A 60 1.79 45.22 4.67
CA GLY A 60 1.08 46.13 3.75
C GLY A 60 0.41 47.36 4.38
N GLY A 61 0.31 47.43 5.71
CA GLY A 61 -0.15 48.62 6.43
C GLY A 61 0.95 49.64 6.76
N SER A 62 2.22 49.34 6.46
CA SER A 62 3.36 50.22 6.74
C SER A 62 3.60 51.22 5.61
N ALA A 63 4.06 52.44 5.96
CA ALA A 63 4.36 53.47 4.97
C ALA A 63 5.54 53.05 4.07
N ILE A 64 6.49 52.29 4.61
CA ILE A 64 7.64 51.79 3.87
C ILE A 64 7.31 50.71 2.83
N ALA A 65 6.16 50.04 2.94
CA ALA A 65 5.76 49.02 1.96
C ALA A 65 5.46 49.65 0.60
N ALA A 66 4.72 50.77 0.60
CA ALA A 66 4.41 51.53 -0.59
C ALA A 66 5.67 52.19 -1.19
N GLU A 67 6.51 52.77 -0.34
CA GLU A 67 7.78 53.37 -0.76
C GLU A 67 8.74 52.34 -1.36
N GLY A 68 8.92 51.20 -0.71
CA GLY A 68 9.74 50.10 -1.22
C GLY A 68 9.20 49.50 -2.51
N ALA A 69 7.87 49.38 -2.66
CA ALA A 69 7.26 48.91 -3.89
C ALA A 69 7.50 49.89 -5.05
N ALA A 70 7.39 51.19 -4.81
CA ALA A 70 7.72 52.21 -5.80
C ALA A 70 9.21 52.17 -6.21
N CYS A 71 10.13 52.07 -5.23
CA CYS A 71 11.57 51.93 -5.52
C CYS A 71 11.88 50.67 -6.38
N LEU A 72 11.14 49.56 -6.20
CA LEU A 72 11.29 48.34 -7.02
C LEU A 72 10.66 48.46 -8.43
N MET A 73 9.65 49.30 -8.62
CA MET A 73 9.00 49.53 -9.92
C MET A 73 9.79 50.51 -10.80
N ASP A 74 10.31 51.60 -10.23
CA ASP A 74 10.92 52.70 -11.00
C ASP A 74 12.39 52.47 -11.38
N GLY A 75 13.05 51.46 -10.79
CA GLY A 75 14.43 51.08 -11.13
C GLY A 75 15.49 52.19 -10.92
N GLN A 76 15.15 53.29 -10.24
CA GLN A 76 16.06 54.41 -10.03
C GLN A 76 17.03 54.16 -8.87
N SER A 77 18.25 54.69 -9.01
CA SER A 77 19.36 54.63 -8.05
C SER A 77 18.92 54.87 -6.60
N LEU A 78 19.41 54.00 -5.69
CA LEU A 78 19.30 54.02 -4.22
C LEU A 78 19.79 55.32 -3.51
N GLY A 79 19.82 56.48 -4.18
CA GLY A 79 20.34 57.74 -3.65
C GLY A 79 19.35 58.63 -2.91
N VAL A 80 18.03 58.36 -3.00
CA VAL A 80 16.98 59.20 -2.36
C VAL A 80 15.86 58.36 -1.68
N CYS A 81 15.90 57.03 -1.73
CA CYS A 81 14.90 56.22 -1.02
C CYS A 81 15.20 56.28 0.50
N THR A 82 14.18 56.55 1.32
CA THR A 82 14.30 56.55 2.79
C THR A 82 14.14 55.15 3.38
N VAL A 83 14.23 54.14 2.52
CA VAL A 83 14.11 52.70 2.79
C VAL A 83 15.30 51.95 2.21
N CYS A 84 15.71 50.91 2.93
CA CYS A 84 16.72 49.94 2.52
C CYS A 84 16.02 48.67 2.02
N LEU A 85 16.32 48.26 0.79
CA LEU A 85 15.83 47.03 0.18
C LEU A 85 16.90 45.95 0.22
N LEU A 86 16.65 44.88 0.97
CA LEU A 86 17.57 43.77 1.17
C LEU A 86 17.06 42.53 0.45
N SER A 87 17.84 42.01 -0.51
CA SER A 87 17.43 40.81 -1.27
C SER A 87 17.32 39.59 -0.35
N VAL A 88 16.19 38.90 -0.38
CA VAL A 88 15.95 37.64 0.31
C VAL A 88 16.06 36.48 -0.67
N ARG A 89 15.54 36.66 -1.89
CA ARG A 89 15.65 35.70 -2.99
C ARG A 89 15.81 36.43 -4.31
N SER A 90 16.73 35.95 -5.14
CA SER A 90 16.94 36.43 -6.52
C SER A 90 16.52 35.36 -7.51
N GLY A 91 16.04 35.74 -8.70
CA GLY A 91 15.61 34.82 -9.75
C GLY A 91 14.40 35.35 -10.51
N ALA A 92 13.62 34.46 -11.14
CA ALA A 92 12.40 34.84 -11.88
C ALA A 92 11.32 35.48 -11.00
N VAL A 93 11.30 35.15 -9.71
CA VAL A 93 10.46 35.78 -8.69
C VAL A 93 11.37 36.27 -7.57
N GLU A 94 11.63 37.57 -7.54
CA GLU A 94 12.50 38.20 -6.56
C GLU A 94 11.72 38.52 -5.28
N VAL A 95 12.35 38.36 -4.13
CA VAL A 95 11.76 38.72 -2.82
C VAL A 95 12.72 39.62 -2.07
N TRP A 96 12.18 40.71 -1.53
CA TRP A 96 12.92 41.80 -0.92
C TRP A 96 12.36 42.13 0.47
N LEU A 97 13.24 42.27 1.45
CA LEU A 97 12.92 42.80 2.77
C LEU A 97 13.16 44.32 2.75
N CYS A 98 12.11 45.09 3.00
CA CYS A 98 12.12 46.55 3.08
C CYS A 98 12.15 46.98 4.54
N VAL A 99 13.11 47.82 4.92
CA VAL A 99 13.29 48.39 6.27
C VAL A 99 13.79 49.83 6.19
N ARG A 100 13.79 50.60 7.29
CA ARG A 100 14.32 51.99 7.32
C ARG A 100 15.84 52.03 7.35
N GLN A 101 16.47 51.11 8.09
CA GLN A 101 17.91 51.10 8.34
C GLN A 101 18.47 49.70 8.16
N ASN A 102 19.68 49.60 7.61
CA ASN A 102 20.38 48.33 7.49
C ASN A 102 21.26 48.09 8.72
N ALA A 103 20.86 47.15 9.58
CA ALA A 103 21.63 46.72 10.75
C ALA A 103 22.23 45.31 10.54
N PRO A 104 23.39 44.98 11.14
CA PRO A 104 24.02 43.67 11.00
C PRO A 104 23.11 42.49 11.42
N ALA A 105 22.23 42.71 12.40
CA ALA A 105 21.28 41.70 12.87
C ALA A 105 20.27 41.26 11.80
N LEU A 106 20.01 42.10 10.77
CA LEU A 106 19.07 41.81 9.69
C LEU A 106 19.54 40.68 8.76
N GLU A 107 20.82 40.31 8.77
CA GLU A 107 21.30 39.15 8.01
C GLU A 107 20.63 37.85 8.46
N HIS A 108 20.46 37.66 9.77
CA HIS A 108 19.76 36.50 10.33
C HIS A 108 18.28 36.52 9.97
N VAL A 109 17.66 37.71 9.99
CA VAL A 109 16.25 37.86 9.61
C VAL A 109 16.04 37.56 8.13
N ARG A 110 16.94 37.98 7.25
CA ARG A 110 16.91 37.64 5.82
C ARG A 110 17.06 36.14 5.58
N ALA A 111 17.96 35.47 6.31
CA ALA A 111 18.12 34.02 6.21
C ALA A 111 16.86 33.27 6.65
N LEU A 112 16.21 33.71 7.74
CA LEU A 112 14.94 33.14 8.19
C LEU A 112 13.81 33.41 7.19
N CYS A 113 13.74 34.61 6.61
CA CYS A 113 12.79 34.91 5.53
C CYS A 113 13.01 33.96 4.35
N ALA A 114 14.25 33.76 3.90
CA ALA A 114 14.60 32.91 2.76
C ALA A 114 14.12 31.45 2.93
N LEU A 115 14.15 30.91 4.14
CA LEU A 115 13.64 29.57 4.45
C LEU A 115 12.12 29.43 4.32
N GLN A 116 11.39 30.55 4.38
CA GLN A 116 9.93 30.58 4.47
C GLN A 116 9.28 31.19 3.22
N VAL A 117 10.07 31.72 2.28
CA VAL A 117 9.56 32.41 1.09
C VAL A 117 8.63 31.52 0.26
N ASP A 118 8.94 30.24 0.10
CA ASP A 118 8.14 29.34 -0.76
C ASP A 118 6.77 29.00 -0.16
N ASP A 119 6.64 29.00 1.16
CA ASP A 119 5.35 28.85 1.85
C ASP A 119 4.53 30.14 1.72
N LEU A 120 5.17 31.30 1.96
CA LEU A 120 4.52 32.61 1.86
C LEU A 120 4.00 32.91 0.44
N LEU A 121 4.71 32.47 -0.59
CA LEU A 121 4.28 32.63 -1.97
C LEU A 121 3.12 31.70 -2.34
N ARG A 122 3.06 30.50 -1.76
CA ARG A 122 1.93 29.58 -1.94
C ARG A 122 0.67 30.11 -1.28
N GLU A 123 0.79 30.73 -0.11
CA GLU A 123 -0.35 31.37 0.58
C GLU A 123 -0.92 32.58 -0.19
N HIS A 124 -0.07 33.30 -0.92
CA HIS A 124 -0.44 34.51 -1.67
C HIS A 124 -0.59 34.26 -3.18
N ALA A 125 -0.53 33.00 -3.63
CA ALA A 125 -0.81 32.63 -5.00
C ALA A 125 -2.31 32.84 -5.29
N ALA A 126 -2.62 33.41 -6.47
CA ALA A 126 -4.00 33.49 -6.91
C ALA A 126 -4.63 32.09 -6.97
N PRO A 127 -5.94 31.93 -6.68
CA PRO A 127 -6.60 30.65 -6.88
C PRO A 127 -6.37 30.17 -8.31
N PRO A 128 -6.06 28.88 -8.52
CA PRO A 128 -5.73 28.38 -9.85
C PRO A 128 -6.88 28.68 -10.81
N THR A 129 -6.52 29.06 -12.02
CA THR A 129 -7.51 29.22 -13.10
C THR A 129 -8.23 27.88 -13.34
N PRO A 130 -9.45 27.88 -13.90
CA PRO A 130 -10.16 26.64 -14.23
C PRO A 130 -9.35 25.67 -15.10
N GLU A 131 -8.50 26.20 -16.00
CA GLU A 131 -7.60 25.40 -16.83
C GLU A 131 -6.47 24.74 -16.03
N GLU A 132 -5.91 25.44 -15.03
CA GLU A 132 -4.91 24.89 -14.12
C GLU A 132 -5.53 23.84 -13.18
N HIS A 133 -6.75 24.05 -12.69
CA HIS A 133 -7.50 23.06 -11.92
C HIS A 133 -7.73 21.77 -12.72
N ALA A 134 -8.24 21.87 -13.95
CA ALA A 134 -8.45 20.69 -14.80
C ALA A 134 -7.13 19.95 -15.08
N THR A 135 -6.03 20.68 -15.27
CA THR A 135 -4.69 20.10 -15.49
C THR A 135 -4.16 19.40 -14.23
N LEU A 136 -4.36 19.99 -13.06
CA LEU A 136 -3.99 19.41 -11.76
C LEU A 136 -4.81 18.16 -11.44
N GLU A 137 -6.11 18.17 -11.72
CA GLU A 137 -6.99 17.02 -11.57
C GLU A 137 -6.57 15.89 -12.51
N HIS A 138 -6.34 16.18 -13.79
CA HIS A 138 -5.87 15.19 -14.76
C HIS A 138 -4.53 14.59 -14.34
N ALA A 139 -3.56 15.42 -13.93
CA ALA A 139 -2.25 14.96 -13.47
C ALA A 139 -2.34 14.12 -12.18
N THR A 140 -3.30 14.43 -11.30
CA THR A 140 -3.57 13.65 -10.08
C THR A 140 -4.15 12.29 -10.41
N VAL A 141 -5.16 12.26 -11.29
CA VAL A 141 -5.78 11.01 -11.78
C VAL A 141 -4.73 10.14 -12.48
N GLU A 142 -3.92 10.71 -13.37
CA GLU A 142 -2.86 10.00 -14.07
C GLU A 142 -1.82 9.40 -13.10
N ARG A 143 -1.41 10.17 -12.08
CA ARG A 143 -0.47 9.69 -11.05
C ARG A 143 -1.07 8.56 -10.20
N MET A 144 -2.35 8.66 -9.85
CA MET A 144 -3.06 7.60 -9.13
C MET A 144 -3.19 6.33 -9.99
N GLN A 145 -3.55 6.49 -11.27
CA GLN A 145 -3.68 5.39 -12.22
C GLN A 145 -2.35 4.66 -12.43
N LEU A 146 -1.24 5.39 -12.60
CA LEU A 146 0.09 4.80 -12.70
C LEU A 146 0.49 4.05 -11.42
N ARG A 147 0.14 4.58 -10.25
CA ARG A 147 0.43 3.92 -8.97
C ARG A 147 -0.38 2.62 -8.83
N MET A 148 -1.66 2.66 -9.21
CA MET A 148 -2.53 1.48 -9.22
C MET A 148 -2.01 0.41 -10.18
N GLN A 149 -1.60 0.80 -11.39
CA GLN A 149 -1.04 -0.12 -12.38
C GLN A 149 0.24 -0.81 -11.88
N ARG A 150 1.17 -0.06 -11.27
CA ARG A 150 2.40 -0.63 -10.70
C ARG A 150 2.13 -1.62 -9.56
N VAL A 151 1.15 -1.32 -8.70
CA VAL A 151 0.75 -2.23 -7.61
C VAL A 151 0.16 -3.51 -8.18
N ALA A 152 -0.74 -3.40 -9.17
CA ALA A 152 -1.34 -4.55 -9.84
C ALA A 152 -0.29 -5.41 -10.56
N ASP A 153 0.67 -4.78 -11.24
CA ASP A 153 1.75 -5.47 -11.94
C ASP A 153 2.67 -6.24 -11.00
N THR A 154 2.97 -5.68 -9.82
CA THR A 154 3.84 -6.33 -8.82
C THR A 154 3.14 -7.51 -8.14
N ALA A 155 1.83 -7.41 -7.95
CA ALA A 155 1.03 -8.43 -7.27
C ALA A 155 0.42 -9.49 -8.22
N ASP A 156 0.75 -9.43 -9.51
CA ASP A 156 0.15 -10.26 -10.57
C ASP A 156 -1.39 -10.31 -10.51
N VAL A 157 -1.98 -9.14 -10.26
CA VAL A 157 -3.43 -8.97 -10.13
C VAL A 157 -4.04 -8.68 -11.50
N ALA A 158 -5.09 -9.42 -11.83
CA ALA A 158 -5.94 -9.18 -13.00
C ALA A 158 -7.23 -8.46 -12.58
N PHE A 159 -7.76 -7.58 -13.43
CA PHE A 159 -9.03 -6.89 -13.18
C PHE A 159 -10.14 -7.37 -14.12
N TYR A 160 -11.35 -7.44 -13.59
CA TYR A 160 -12.54 -7.73 -14.36
C TYR A 160 -13.74 -6.89 -13.92
N ARG A 161 -14.74 -6.86 -14.79
CA ARG A 161 -16.08 -6.38 -14.52
C ARG A 161 -17.08 -7.41 -15.03
N CYS A 162 -18.02 -7.77 -14.18
CA CYS A 162 -19.09 -8.70 -14.46
C CYS A 162 -20.42 -7.95 -14.49
N ASP A 163 -21.22 -8.14 -15.55
CA ASP A 163 -22.62 -7.75 -15.63
C ASP A 163 -23.47 -9.03 -15.53
N PHE A 164 -24.05 -9.28 -14.37
CA PHE A 164 -24.89 -10.45 -14.10
C PHE A 164 -26.24 -10.37 -14.82
N ALA A 165 -26.73 -9.17 -15.16
CA ALA A 165 -27.97 -9.02 -15.91
C ALA A 165 -27.80 -9.43 -17.39
N MET A 166 -26.70 -9.00 -18.01
CA MET A 166 -26.33 -9.39 -19.37
C MET A 166 -25.59 -10.73 -19.42
N ARG A 167 -25.17 -11.26 -18.26
CA ARG A 167 -24.28 -12.41 -18.09
C ARG A 167 -22.96 -12.28 -18.86
N MET A 168 -22.34 -11.10 -18.80
CA MET A 168 -21.12 -10.78 -19.56
C MET A 168 -19.98 -10.37 -18.64
N VAL A 169 -18.78 -10.85 -18.94
CA VAL A 169 -17.53 -10.48 -18.26
C VAL A 169 -16.63 -9.72 -19.22
N THR A 170 -16.11 -8.60 -18.75
CA THR A 170 -15.06 -7.81 -19.39
C THR A 170 -13.86 -7.73 -18.46
N GLY A 171 -12.67 -7.50 -18.97
CA GLY A 171 -11.48 -7.43 -18.13
C GLY A 171 -10.22 -7.07 -18.90
N ASP A 172 -9.12 -7.00 -18.16
CA ASP A 172 -7.82 -6.69 -18.73
C ASP A 172 -7.14 -7.91 -19.38
N ALA A 173 -5.97 -7.68 -20.01
CA ALA A 173 -5.21 -8.74 -20.66
C ALA A 173 -4.71 -9.82 -19.69
N ARG A 174 -4.50 -9.47 -18.41
CA ARG A 174 -4.08 -10.44 -17.38
C ARG A 174 -5.24 -11.38 -17.03
N PHE A 175 -6.46 -10.85 -16.89
CA PHE A 175 -7.65 -11.67 -16.70
C PHE A 175 -7.86 -12.58 -17.90
N ALA A 176 -7.74 -12.07 -19.12
CA ALA A 176 -7.82 -12.92 -20.31
C ALA A 176 -6.77 -14.05 -20.27
N GLY A 177 -5.54 -13.74 -19.87
CA GLY A 177 -4.45 -14.71 -19.71
C GLY A 177 -4.70 -15.77 -18.64
N LEU A 178 -5.45 -15.46 -17.57
CA LEU A 178 -5.84 -16.43 -16.53
C LEU A 178 -6.73 -17.54 -17.09
N TRP A 179 -7.64 -17.22 -18.01
CA TRP A 179 -8.53 -18.19 -18.67
C TRP A 179 -8.01 -18.70 -20.02
N GLY A 180 -6.86 -18.19 -20.51
CA GLY A 180 -6.34 -18.56 -21.84
C GLY A 180 -7.14 -17.95 -22.99
N LEU A 181 -7.78 -16.81 -22.77
CA LEU A 181 -8.57 -16.08 -23.76
C LEU A 181 -7.75 -15.00 -24.46
N ALA A 182 -8.16 -14.64 -25.67
CA ALA A 182 -7.60 -13.48 -26.37
C ALA A 182 -8.05 -12.17 -25.67
N PRO A 183 -7.13 -11.25 -25.33
CA PRO A 183 -7.47 -10.00 -24.64
C PRO A 183 -8.54 -9.17 -25.35
N GLU A 184 -8.53 -9.16 -26.69
CA GLU A 184 -9.48 -8.40 -27.51
C GLU A 184 -10.90 -8.95 -27.36
N ARG A 185 -11.05 -10.27 -27.19
CA ARG A 185 -12.35 -10.90 -26.96
C ARG A 185 -12.91 -10.50 -25.60
N LEU A 186 -12.08 -10.58 -24.56
CA LEU A 186 -12.51 -10.21 -23.21
C LEU A 186 -12.80 -8.70 -23.10
N ALA A 187 -12.08 -7.85 -23.83
CA ALA A 187 -12.33 -6.42 -23.86
C ALA A 187 -13.73 -6.06 -24.42
N VAL A 188 -14.21 -6.81 -25.42
CA VAL A 188 -15.58 -6.68 -25.95
C VAL A 188 -16.61 -7.28 -25.00
N GLY A 189 -16.25 -8.37 -24.34
CA GLY A 189 -17.07 -9.08 -23.36
C GLY A 189 -17.27 -10.54 -23.75
N VAL A 190 -17.19 -11.42 -22.76
CA VAL A 190 -17.37 -12.87 -22.90
C VAL A 190 -18.52 -13.32 -21.99
N PRO A 191 -19.42 -14.22 -22.44
CA PRO A 191 -20.47 -14.75 -21.58
C PRO A 191 -19.90 -15.44 -20.34
N ILE A 192 -20.48 -15.20 -19.17
CA ILE A 192 -20.07 -15.85 -17.91
C ILE A 192 -20.05 -17.36 -18.09
N ASP A 193 -21.08 -17.92 -18.73
CA ASP A 193 -21.24 -19.36 -18.97
C ASP A 193 -20.04 -19.98 -19.71
N GLU A 194 -19.42 -19.24 -20.65
CA GLU A 194 -18.20 -19.70 -21.34
C GLU A 194 -17.02 -19.81 -20.38
N LEU A 195 -16.88 -18.87 -19.42
CA LEU A 195 -15.84 -18.95 -18.39
C LEU A 195 -16.08 -20.11 -17.41
N LEU A 196 -17.34 -20.44 -17.14
CA LEU A 196 -17.72 -21.55 -16.24
C LEU A 196 -17.37 -22.91 -16.83
N GLU A 197 -17.25 -23.05 -18.16
CA GLU A 197 -16.80 -24.29 -18.79
C GLU A 197 -15.38 -24.69 -18.36
N PHE A 198 -14.54 -23.71 -17.99
CA PHE A 198 -13.20 -23.95 -17.49
C PHE A 198 -13.18 -24.39 -16.02
N LEU A 199 -14.28 -24.29 -15.27
CA LEU A 199 -14.30 -24.72 -13.87
C LEU A 199 -14.00 -26.21 -13.75
N HIS A 200 -13.14 -26.53 -12.78
CA HIS A 200 -12.89 -27.90 -12.37
C HIS A 200 -14.22 -28.58 -11.99
N PRO A 201 -14.46 -29.86 -12.35
CA PRO A 201 -15.72 -30.55 -12.10
C PRO A 201 -16.22 -30.45 -10.65
N ASP A 202 -15.30 -30.56 -9.69
CA ASP A 202 -15.61 -30.42 -8.27
C ASP A 202 -16.10 -29.04 -7.88
N ASP A 203 -15.73 -27.97 -8.60
CA ASP A 203 -15.98 -26.57 -8.21
C ASP A 203 -17.20 -25.97 -8.95
N ARG A 204 -17.93 -26.78 -9.73
CA ARG A 204 -19.09 -26.34 -10.51
C ARG A 204 -20.30 -25.92 -9.67
N PHE A 205 -20.34 -26.33 -8.39
CA PHE A 205 -21.41 -25.95 -7.46
C PHE A 205 -21.33 -24.48 -7.01
N ILE A 206 -20.22 -23.79 -7.29
CA ILE A 206 -19.97 -22.42 -6.84
C ILE A 206 -20.95 -21.42 -7.46
N TYR A 207 -21.54 -21.75 -8.62
CA TYR A 207 -22.40 -20.84 -9.40
C TYR A 207 -23.88 -21.24 -9.34
N ASP A 208 -24.38 -21.64 -8.17
CA ASP A 208 -25.80 -21.47 -7.85
C ASP A 208 -26.05 -19.96 -7.62
N ASP A 209 -27.29 -19.46 -7.68
CA ASP A 209 -27.62 -18.02 -7.63
C ASP A 209 -27.08 -17.24 -6.39
N SER A 210 -26.39 -17.94 -5.46
CA SER A 210 -25.75 -17.42 -4.25
C SER A 210 -24.79 -16.26 -4.46
N ILE A 211 -24.05 -16.19 -5.58
CA ILE A 211 -23.10 -15.09 -5.81
C ILE A 211 -23.83 -13.77 -6.07
N GLU A 212 -24.94 -13.81 -6.82
CA GLU A 212 -25.75 -12.62 -7.08
C GLU A 212 -26.45 -12.13 -5.80
N ASP A 213 -26.86 -13.06 -4.94
CA ASP A 213 -27.46 -12.74 -3.65
C ASP A 213 -26.42 -12.18 -2.66
N GLU A 214 -25.23 -12.77 -2.56
CA GLU A 214 -24.13 -12.26 -1.71
C GLU A 214 -23.68 -10.86 -2.17
N LEU A 215 -23.53 -10.63 -3.47
CA LEU A 215 -23.24 -9.29 -4.00
C LEU A 215 -24.34 -8.28 -3.65
N ARG A 216 -25.61 -8.70 -3.68
CA ARG A 216 -26.77 -7.84 -3.37
C ARG A 216 -26.83 -7.51 -1.88
N ASP A 217 -26.67 -8.51 -1.04
CA ASP A 217 -26.90 -8.43 0.41
C ASP A 217 -25.66 -7.91 1.15
N GLU A 218 -24.46 -8.38 0.79
CA GLU A 218 -23.20 -8.05 1.46
C GLU A 218 -22.36 -7.01 0.71
N GLY A 219 -22.64 -6.77 -0.58
CA GLY A 219 -21.94 -5.75 -1.40
C GLY A 219 -20.64 -6.22 -2.04
N GLY A 220 -20.24 -7.46 -1.81
CA GLY A 220 -19.09 -8.09 -2.46
C GLY A 220 -19.09 -9.60 -2.23
N TYR A 221 -18.14 -10.28 -2.86
CA TYR A 221 -17.97 -11.73 -2.75
C TYR A 221 -16.49 -12.11 -2.86
N GLU A 222 -16.12 -13.24 -2.25
CA GLU A 222 -14.81 -13.88 -2.41
C GLU A 222 -14.98 -15.34 -2.81
N LEU A 223 -14.36 -15.73 -3.92
CA LEU A 223 -14.42 -17.08 -4.45
C LEU A 223 -13.02 -17.66 -4.61
N ARG A 224 -12.88 -18.93 -4.25
CA ARG A 224 -11.68 -19.73 -4.51
C ARG A 224 -12.07 -20.98 -5.24
N PHE A 225 -11.58 -21.13 -6.46
CA PHE A 225 -11.95 -22.23 -7.34
C PHE A 225 -10.79 -22.62 -8.23
N ARG A 226 -10.90 -23.78 -8.84
CA ARG A 226 -9.94 -24.31 -9.79
C ARG A 226 -10.50 -24.19 -11.20
N ILE A 227 -9.63 -23.80 -12.12
CA ILE A 227 -9.91 -23.81 -13.57
C ILE A 227 -8.96 -24.74 -14.30
N LEU A 228 -9.44 -25.33 -15.38
CA LEU A 228 -8.74 -26.22 -16.30
C LEU A 228 -8.55 -25.48 -17.62
N VAL A 229 -7.38 -24.88 -17.81
CA VAL A 229 -7.06 -24.11 -19.03
C VAL A 229 -6.36 -25.03 -20.02
N PRO A 230 -6.83 -25.16 -21.28
CA PRO A 230 -6.15 -25.97 -22.29
C PRO A 230 -4.72 -25.46 -22.53
N SER A 231 -3.76 -26.37 -22.53
CA SER A 231 -2.31 -26.13 -22.72
C SER A 231 -1.98 -25.26 -23.94
N ARG A 232 -2.77 -25.37 -25.02
CA ARG A 232 -2.61 -24.62 -26.28
C ARG A 232 -2.78 -23.09 -26.17
N PHE A 233 -3.24 -22.58 -25.02
CA PHE A 233 -3.48 -21.16 -24.79
C PHE A 233 -2.50 -20.49 -23.81
N SER A 234 -1.42 -21.19 -23.42
CA SER A 234 -0.43 -20.61 -22.49
C SER A 234 0.58 -19.71 -23.21
N TYR A 235 0.59 -18.42 -22.84
CA TYR A 235 1.71 -17.52 -23.08
C TYR A 235 2.66 -17.58 -21.87
N GLN A 236 3.92 -17.95 -22.13
CA GLN A 236 5.12 -17.87 -21.28
C GLN A 236 4.98 -18.16 -19.77
N SER A 237 5.26 -19.41 -19.37
CA SER A 237 5.78 -19.68 -18.02
C SER A 237 7.31 -19.56 -18.01
N ALA A 238 7.87 -18.90 -17.00
CA ALA A 238 9.29 -18.59 -16.83
C ALA A 238 10.16 -19.77 -16.33
N HIS A 239 9.72 -21.03 -16.51
CA HIS A 239 10.50 -22.21 -16.14
C HIS A 239 10.74 -23.16 -17.32
N PRO A 240 11.95 -23.13 -17.92
CA PRO A 240 12.30 -23.93 -19.10
C PRO A 240 12.42 -25.44 -18.85
N SER A 241 12.51 -25.89 -17.59
CA SER A 241 12.94 -27.27 -17.29
C SER A 241 11.82 -28.31 -17.16
N ALA A 242 10.54 -27.90 -17.18
CA ALA A 242 9.41 -28.83 -17.14
C ALA A 242 8.76 -29.08 -18.53
N ALA A 243 9.20 -28.36 -19.56
CA ALA A 243 8.56 -28.34 -20.87
C ALA A 243 8.84 -29.58 -21.75
N GLU A 244 9.80 -30.43 -21.40
CA GLU A 244 10.26 -31.50 -22.29
C GLU A 244 9.45 -32.81 -22.21
N HIS A 245 8.55 -32.97 -21.23
CA HIS A 245 7.87 -34.26 -21.01
C HIS A 245 6.36 -34.20 -20.69
N ALA A 246 5.70 -33.03 -20.80
CA ALA A 246 4.25 -32.96 -20.63
C ALA A 246 3.53 -33.32 -21.95
N PRO A 247 2.55 -34.25 -21.96
CA PRO A 247 1.70 -34.48 -23.13
C PRO A 247 1.05 -33.15 -23.54
N GLN A 248 1.16 -32.80 -24.82
CA GLN A 248 0.77 -31.49 -25.35
C GLN A 248 -0.72 -31.14 -25.16
N ASP A 249 -1.55 -32.06 -24.68
CA ASP A 249 -3.01 -31.91 -24.49
C ASP A 249 -3.48 -31.96 -23.02
N THR A 250 -2.59 -32.01 -22.03
CA THR A 250 -3.05 -32.01 -20.63
C THR A 250 -3.51 -30.59 -20.23
N PRO A 251 -4.77 -30.40 -19.83
CA PRO A 251 -5.23 -29.09 -19.34
C PRO A 251 -4.47 -28.71 -18.07
N MET A 252 -4.06 -27.45 -18.00
CA MET A 252 -3.34 -26.90 -16.86
C MET A 252 -4.33 -26.50 -15.77
N LEU A 253 -4.15 -27.07 -14.59
CA LEU A 253 -4.91 -26.71 -13.39
C LEU A 253 -4.37 -25.40 -12.81
N ARG A 254 -5.25 -24.41 -12.66
CA ARG A 254 -4.96 -23.18 -11.91
C ARG A 254 -5.91 -23.02 -10.74
N HIS A 255 -5.38 -22.61 -9.59
CA HIS A 255 -6.18 -22.15 -8.46
C HIS A 255 -6.35 -20.64 -8.58
N VAL A 256 -7.60 -20.17 -8.62
CA VAL A 256 -7.94 -18.77 -8.79
C VAL A 256 -8.60 -18.25 -7.53
N LEU A 257 -8.12 -17.12 -7.03
CA LEU A 257 -8.80 -16.29 -6.03
C LEU A 257 -9.43 -15.12 -6.77
N LEU A 258 -10.76 -14.99 -6.66
CA LEU A 258 -11.53 -13.95 -7.30
C LEU A 258 -12.31 -13.18 -6.25
N ARG A 259 -12.18 -11.85 -6.25
CA ARG A 259 -12.93 -10.95 -5.37
C ARG A 259 -13.69 -9.95 -6.21
N GLY A 260 -14.94 -9.69 -5.85
CA GLY A 260 -15.80 -8.74 -6.53
C GLY A 260 -16.50 -7.82 -5.54
N TRP A 261 -16.77 -6.60 -5.97
CA TRP A 261 -17.52 -5.59 -5.24
C TRP A 261 -18.56 -4.97 -6.17
N ARG A 262 -19.66 -4.51 -5.59
CA ARG A 262 -20.73 -3.80 -6.32
C ARG A 262 -20.16 -2.56 -7.00
N GLU A 263 -20.41 -2.38 -8.30
CA GLU A 263 -19.87 -1.24 -9.07
C GLU A 263 -20.47 0.10 -8.64
N ASP A 264 -21.75 0.11 -8.23
CA ASP A 264 -22.47 1.30 -7.80
C ASP A 264 -23.17 1.04 -6.46
N GLU A 265 -22.64 1.60 -5.37
CA GLU A 265 -23.25 1.52 -4.03
C GLU A 265 -24.56 2.31 -3.93
N SER A 266 -24.77 3.31 -4.80
CA SER A 266 -25.95 4.18 -4.78
C SER A 266 -27.18 3.58 -5.46
N ARG A 267 -27.00 2.49 -6.23
CA ARG A 267 -28.06 1.75 -6.93
C ARG A 267 -28.21 0.33 -6.39
N PRO A 268 -29.27 0.04 -5.61
CA PRO A 268 -29.47 -1.26 -4.97
C PRO A 268 -29.78 -2.41 -5.94
N ASP A 269 -30.12 -2.13 -7.21
CA ASP A 269 -30.28 -3.13 -8.28
C ASP A 269 -28.92 -3.61 -8.86
N GLY A 270 -27.83 -3.44 -8.10
CA GLY A 270 -26.44 -3.66 -8.49
C GLY A 270 -26.09 -5.09 -8.91
N ARG A 271 -26.55 -5.49 -10.10
CA ARG A 271 -26.16 -6.71 -10.84
C ARG A 271 -24.84 -6.53 -11.59
N ARG A 272 -24.02 -5.55 -11.20
CA ARG A 272 -22.69 -5.31 -11.76
C ARG A 272 -21.66 -5.33 -10.66
N SER A 273 -20.61 -6.10 -10.88
CA SER A 273 -19.46 -6.13 -10.00
C SER A 273 -18.19 -5.75 -10.73
N VAL A 274 -17.32 -5.00 -10.06
CA VAL A 274 -15.91 -4.82 -10.43
C VAL A 274 -15.06 -5.61 -9.46
N GLY A 275 -13.95 -6.16 -9.94
CA GLY A 275 -13.20 -7.09 -9.11
C GLY A 275 -11.79 -7.37 -9.59
N LEU A 276 -11.12 -8.18 -8.79
CA LEU A 276 -9.77 -8.66 -9.06
C LEU A 276 -9.71 -10.19 -9.05
N ALA A 277 -8.77 -10.74 -9.81
CA ALA A 277 -8.46 -12.16 -9.85
C ALA A 277 -6.95 -12.37 -9.74
N MET A 278 -6.54 -13.44 -9.05
CA MET A 278 -5.15 -13.82 -8.85
C MET A 278 -4.96 -15.33 -9.04
N ASP A 279 -3.87 -15.73 -9.69
CA ASP A 279 -3.43 -17.13 -9.71
C ASP A 279 -2.71 -17.47 -8.39
N VAL A 280 -3.37 -18.26 -7.55
CA VAL A 280 -2.85 -18.73 -6.26
C VAL A 280 -2.39 -20.19 -6.30
N SER A 281 -2.09 -20.72 -7.50
CA SER A 281 -1.63 -22.10 -7.69
C SER A 281 -0.33 -22.37 -6.93
N ALA A 282 0.67 -21.48 -7.02
CA ALA A 282 1.94 -21.65 -6.33
C ALA A 282 1.78 -21.72 -4.81
N ALA A 283 0.96 -20.84 -4.23
CA ALA A 283 0.65 -20.85 -2.80
C ALA A 283 -0.13 -22.12 -2.39
N SER A 284 -1.10 -22.53 -3.21
CA SER A 284 -1.91 -23.72 -2.96
C SER A 284 -1.09 -25.00 -3.01
N LEU A 285 -0.21 -25.15 -4.01
CA LEU A 285 0.70 -26.29 -4.15
C LEU A 285 1.69 -26.37 -2.99
N THR A 286 2.25 -25.24 -2.55
CA THR A 286 3.16 -25.21 -1.39
C THR A 286 2.45 -25.66 -0.11
N ALA A 287 1.24 -25.13 0.12
CA ALA A 287 0.45 -25.50 1.30
C ALA A 287 0.03 -26.98 1.27
N GLU A 288 -0.36 -27.51 0.11
CA GLU A 288 -0.73 -28.91 -0.06
C GLU A 288 0.47 -29.85 0.10
N ALA A 289 1.62 -29.50 -0.48
CA ALA A 289 2.86 -30.25 -0.33
C ALA A 289 3.29 -30.33 1.15
N LEU A 290 3.16 -29.22 1.89
CA LEU A 290 3.42 -29.19 3.33
C LEU A 290 2.45 -30.10 4.08
N ARG A 291 1.13 -29.95 3.86
CA ARG A 291 0.10 -30.79 4.49
C ARG A 291 0.28 -32.28 4.19
N SER A 292 0.60 -32.63 2.95
CA SER A 292 0.84 -34.01 2.52
C SER A 292 2.10 -34.57 3.18
N SER A 293 3.19 -33.80 3.22
CA SER A 293 4.43 -34.19 3.90
C SER A 293 4.22 -34.40 5.41
N GLU A 294 3.48 -33.51 6.08
CA GLU A 294 3.14 -33.65 7.49
C GLU A 294 2.26 -34.88 7.75
N SER A 295 1.24 -35.09 6.93
CA SER A 295 0.32 -36.23 7.04
C SER A 295 1.04 -37.56 6.80
N PHE A 296 1.91 -37.62 5.78
CA PHE A 296 2.72 -38.78 5.47
C PHE A 296 3.72 -39.08 6.59
N THR A 297 4.42 -38.07 7.12
CA THR A 297 5.34 -38.22 8.25
C THR A 297 4.63 -38.72 9.50
N ARG A 298 3.45 -38.16 9.81
CA ARG A 298 2.62 -38.62 10.94
C ARG A 298 2.18 -40.07 10.76
N LEU A 299 1.74 -40.44 9.55
CA LEU A 299 1.34 -41.81 9.23
C LEU A 299 2.51 -42.78 9.41
N LEU A 300 3.68 -42.48 8.83
CA LEU A 300 4.89 -43.29 8.98
C LEU A 300 5.24 -43.50 10.45
N LEU A 301 5.37 -42.41 11.22
CA LEU A 301 5.73 -42.49 12.64
C LEU A 301 4.71 -43.29 13.46
N SER A 302 3.41 -43.13 13.20
CA SER A 302 2.34 -43.86 13.92
C SER A 302 2.32 -45.36 13.59
N SER A 303 2.63 -45.73 12.34
CA SER A 303 2.60 -47.12 11.87
C SER A 303 3.80 -47.95 12.34
N LEU A 304 4.92 -47.31 12.69
CA LEU A 304 6.13 -48.00 13.14
C LEU A 304 5.92 -48.63 14.53
N PRO A 305 6.23 -49.93 14.71
CA PRO A 305 6.13 -50.60 16.00
C PRO A 305 7.23 -50.14 16.97
N ASP A 306 8.35 -49.64 16.45
CA ASP A 306 9.48 -49.18 17.24
C ASP A 306 9.14 -47.93 18.05
N CYS A 307 9.81 -47.79 19.20
CA CYS A 307 9.67 -46.65 20.09
C CYS A 307 10.55 -45.49 19.61
N ILE A 308 9.93 -44.46 19.06
CA ILE A 308 10.62 -43.26 18.54
C ILE A 308 10.33 -42.10 19.47
N HIS A 309 11.40 -41.44 19.95
CA HIS A 309 11.32 -40.19 20.71
C HIS A 309 12.03 -39.08 19.94
N ILE A 310 11.46 -37.87 19.94
CA ILE A 310 12.15 -36.65 19.51
C ILE A 310 12.44 -35.82 20.75
N LEU A 311 13.69 -35.39 20.89
CA LEU A 311 14.17 -34.60 22.01
C LEU A 311 14.45 -33.16 21.57
N ASP A 312 14.32 -32.20 22.48
CA ASP A 312 14.90 -30.86 22.29
C ASP A 312 16.40 -30.85 22.65
N CYS A 313 17.05 -29.69 22.47
CA CYS A 313 18.48 -29.53 22.74
C CYS A 313 18.85 -29.70 24.23
N ASP A 314 17.88 -29.61 25.15
CA ASP A 314 18.08 -29.86 26.57
C ASP A 314 17.94 -31.37 26.91
N GLY A 315 17.65 -32.21 25.91
CA GLY A 315 17.46 -33.65 26.07
C GLY A 315 16.08 -34.02 26.63
N CYS A 316 15.13 -33.10 26.62
CA CYS A 316 13.75 -33.32 27.06
C CYS A 316 12.88 -33.87 25.93
N ILE A 317 11.97 -34.78 26.24
CA ILE A 317 11.10 -35.43 25.25
C ILE A 317 10.05 -34.44 24.74
N ARG A 318 9.99 -34.23 23.43
CA ARG A 318 8.97 -33.40 22.74
C ARG A 318 7.92 -34.21 22.01
N PHE A 319 8.27 -35.42 21.60
CA PHE A 319 7.37 -36.31 20.88
C PHE A 319 7.70 -37.76 21.18
N VAL A 320 6.66 -38.60 21.21
CA VAL A 320 6.75 -40.05 21.21
C VAL A 320 5.70 -40.59 20.24
N ASN A 321 6.08 -41.54 19.40
CA ASN A 321 5.15 -42.16 18.46
C ASN A 321 4.23 -43.20 19.13
N GLU A 322 3.23 -43.69 18.40
CA GLU A 322 2.27 -44.66 18.94
C GLU A 322 2.91 -46.01 19.30
N GLY A 323 3.93 -46.45 18.53
CA GLY A 323 4.76 -47.59 18.87
C GLY A 323 5.43 -47.43 20.25
N GLY A 324 5.92 -46.23 20.56
CA GLY A 324 6.48 -45.88 21.85
C GLY A 324 5.44 -45.84 22.98
N VAL A 325 4.24 -45.32 22.74
CA VAL A 325 3.12 -45.36 23.70
C VAL A 325 2.80 -46.79 24.12
N ARG A 326 2.67 -47.70 23.15
CA ARG A 326 2.44 -49.13 23.40
C ARG A 326 3.64 -49.79 24.10
N SER A 327 4.85 -49.48 23.66
CA SER A 327 6.08 -50.09 24.20
C SER A 327 6.41 -49.64 25.62
N MET A 328 6.11 -48.39 25.97
CA MET A 328 6.35 -47.82 27.29
C MET A 328 5.15 -47.95 28.23
N GLU A 329 4.09 -48.65 27.78
CA GLU A 329 2.87 -48.94 28.55
C GLU A 329 2.18 -47.68 29.07
N MET A 330 2.06 -46.68 28.20
CA MET A 330 1.53 -45.37 28.53
C MET A 330 0.05 -45.27 28.20
N ASP A 331 -0.72 -44.63 29.07
CA ASP A 331 -2.13 -44.33 28.81
C ASP A 331 -2.30 -43.05 27.96
N SER A 332 -1.29 -42.18 27.94
CA SER A 332 -1.24 -41.00 27.07
C SER A 332 0.21 -40.56 26.79
N PRO A 333 0.54 -40.14 25.56
CA PRO A 333 1.88 -39.65 25.21
C PRO A 333 2.26 -38.36 25.93
N ILE A 334 1.29 -37.55 26.39
CA ILE A 334 1.54 -36.28 27.10
C ILE A 334 2.32 -36.48 28.40
N ILE A 335 2.25 -37.69 28.99
CA ILE A 335 2.87 -38.02 30.28
C ILE A 335 4.41 -37.88 30.21
N MET A 336 5.01 -38.10 29.04
CA MET A 336 6.46 -37.98 28.86
C MET A 336 6.92 -36.60 28.39
N HIS A 337 6.00 -35.75 27.94
CA HIS A 337 6.37 -34.49 27.33
C HIS A 337 7.08 -33.58 28.34
N GLY A 338 8.29 -33.13 28.01
CA GLY A 338 9.15 -32.31 28.87
C GLY A 338 9.99 -33.09 29.88
N LEU A 339 9.87 -34.43 29.97
CA LEU A 339 10.74 -35.22 30.83
C LEU A 339 12.13 -35.39 30.21
N PRO A 340 13.22 -35.29 30.99
CA PRO A 340 14.55 -35.64 30.51
C PRO A 340 14.58 -37.11 30.08
N TRP A 341 14.95 -37.37 28.83
CA TRP A 341 14.91 -38.73 28.29
C TRP A 341 15.83 -39.72 29.04
N VAL A 342 16.94 -39.21 29.58
CA VAL A 342 17.87 -39.98 30.42
C VAL A 342 17.24 -40.50 31.72
N ASP A 343 16.10 -39.97 32.16
CA ASP A 343 15.37 -40.41 33.36
C ASP A 343 14.65 -41.74 33.21
N LEU A 344 14.45 -42.20 31.97
CA LEU A 344 13.94 -43.53 31.66
C LEU A 344 14.94 -44.64 31.99
N TRP A 345 16.21 -44.27 32.13
CA TRP A 345 17.32 -45.17 32.34
C TRP A 345 17.81 -45.09 33.79
N ARG A 346 18.18 -46.25 34.36
CA ARG A 346 18.74 -46.35 35.71
C ARG A 346 20.12 -46.99 35.68
N GLY A 347 20.95 -46.70 36.68
CA GLY A 347 22.28 -47.29 36.84
C GLY A 347 23.23 -46.99 35.67
N GLN A 348 23.99 -48.00 35.22
CA GLN A 348 24.99 -47.86 34.16
C GLN A 348 24.40 -47.43 32.80
N PRO A 349 23.24 -47.96 32.33
CA PRO A 349 22.57 -47.46 31.13
C PRO A 349 22.29 -45.96 31.12
N ARG A 350 21.97 -45.34 32.26
CA ARG A 350 21.73 -43.88 32.34
C ARG A 350 22.94 -43.07 31.91
N ARG A 351 24.15 -43.48 32.34
CA ARG A 351 25.39 -42.79 31.94
C ARG A 351 25.66 -42.95 30.46
N ARG A 352 25.39 -44.14 29.90
CA ARG A 352 25.51 -44.40 28.46
C ARG A 352 24.50 -43.60 27.64
N ALA A 353 23.27 -43.46 28.12
CA ALA A 353 22.24 -42.62 27.52
C ALA A 353 22.65 -41.15 27.50
N ALA A 354 23.17 -40.64 28.62
CA ALA A 354 23.66 -39.25 28.70
C ALA A 354 24.81 -38.98 27.71
N LEU A 355 25.78 -39.90 27.61
CA LEU A 355 26.85 -39.80 26.62
C LEU A 355 26.31 -39.84 25.19
N ALA A 356 25.32 -40.71 24.91
CA ALA A 356 24.72 -40.80 23.58
C ALA A 356 23.97 -39.51 23.19
N VAL A 357 23.27 -38.87 24.13
CA VAL A 357 22.65 -37.56 23.91
C VAL A 357 23.71 -36.49 23.65
N GLN A 358 24.82 -36.49 24.40
CA GLN A 358 25.91 -35.55 24.18
C GLN A 358 26.53 -35.70 22.77
N SER A 359 26.85 -36.92 22.34
CA SER A 359 27.35 -37.16 20.98
C SER A 359 26.34 -36.73 19.91
N ALA A 360 25.04 -36.94 20.14
CA ALA A 360 24.00 -36.47 19.23
C ALA A 360 23.91 -34.95 19.12
N LEU A 361 24.12 -34.22 20.24
CA LEU A 361 24.21 -32.75 20.24
C LEU A 361 25.44 -32.25 19.48
N GLU A 362 26.51 -33.04 19.43
CA GLU A 362 27.72 -32.78 18.64
C GLU A 362 27.53 -33.17 17.14
N GLY A 363 26.35 -33.67 16.77
CA GLY A 363 26.00 -34.07 15.40
C GLY A 363 26.36 -35.52 15.04
N GLU A 364 26.86 -36.29 16.00
CA GLU A 364 27.28 -37.68 15.79
C GLU A 364 26.16 -38.68 16.12
N THR A 365 26.13 -39.82 15.42
CA THR A 365 25.20 -40.90 15.76
C THR A 365 25.78 -41.80 16.84
N ALA A 366 25.09 -41.94 17.98
CA ALA A 366 25.49 -42.83 19.07
C ALA A 366 24.53 -44.03 19.24
N ARG A 367 25.05 -45.13 19.78
CA ARG A 367 24.28 -46.34 20.11
C ARG A 367 24.65 -46.85 21.49
N PHE A 368 23.65 -47.28 22.25
CA PHE A 368 23.87 -48.02 23.50
C PHE A 368 22.71 -48.99 23.73
N GLN A 369 22.89 -49.88 24.71
CA GLN A 369 21.89 -50.87 25.13
C GLN A 369 21.73 -50.83 26.64
N GLY A 370 20.59 -51.28 27.16
CA GLY A 370 20.38 -51.37 28.59
C GLY A 370 18.92 -51.61 28.94
N TYR A 371 18.65 -51.95 30.19
CA TYR A 371 17.27 -52.07 30.64
C TYR A 371 16.66 -50.69 30.91
N ALA A 372 15.50 -50.43 30.31
CA ALA A 372 14.62 -49.31 30.61
C ALA A 372 13.42 -49.79 31.45
N MET A 373 12.84 -48.86 32.21
CA MET A 373 11.59 -49.10 32.94
C MET A 373 10.42 -48.52 32.15
N THR A 374 9.35 -49.28 31.97
CA THR A 374 8.08 -48.76 31.44
C THR A 374 7.37 -47.91 32.50
N MET A 375 6.35 -47.15 32.09
CA MET A 375 5.58 -46.30 33.02
C MET A 375 4.78 -47.12 34.04
N LYS A 376 4.46 -48.39 33.74
CA LYS A 376 3.81 -49.33 34.66
C LYS A 376 4.81 -50.18 35.46
N GLY A 377 6.11 -49.91 35.33
CA GLY A 377 7.16 -50.54 36.13
C GLY A 377 7.69 -51.87 35.60
N ALA A 378 7.38 -52.25 34.35
CA ALA A 378 7.98 -53.41 33.72
C ALA A 378 9.41 -53.10 33.24
N ARG A 379 10.30 -54.10 33.23
CA ARG A 379 11.64 -53.98 32.67
C ARG A 379 11.63 -54.40 31.20
N ARG A 380 12.11 -53.54 30.31
CA ARG A 380 12.38 -53.86 28.91
C ARG A 380 13.86 -53.67 28.60
N PHE A 381 14.42 -54.55 27.77
CA PHE A 381 15.83 -54.51 27.37
C PHE A 381 16.02 -53.75 26.06
#